data_AF-A0A6L9KSZ6-F1
#
_entry.id   AF-A0A6L9KSZ6-F1
#
_cell.length_a   1.000
_cell.length_b   1.000
_cell.length_c   1.000
_cell.angle_alpha   90.00
_cell.angle_beta   90.00
_cell.angle_gamma   90.00
#
_symmetry.space_group_name_H-M   'P 1'
#
loop_
_entity.id
_entity.type
_entity.pdbx_description
1 polymer ?
#
loop_
_entity_poly.entity_id
_entity_poly.type
_entity_poly.pdbx_seq_one_letter_code
_entity_poly.pdbx_strand_id
1 'polypeptide(L)'
;MNRKSRIGFRCDENVHQVILNKARKANLTTSGFIRRAALSKDICSVVGPHSVSELRRLGALIKRCYPSGTTWTLEEKRRFWAVHEQLIALAVALEDVIGYRK
;
A
#
# COMPACT_ATOMS: atom_id res chain seq x y z
N MET A 1 -19.57 -22.37 -24.80
CA MET A 1 -20.23 -21.64 -23.69
C MET A 1 -19.65 -22.13 -22.37
N ASN A 2 -18.96 -21.28 -21.61
CA ASN A 2 -18.24 -21.69 -20.39
C ASN A 2 -19.25 -21.91 -19.25
N ARG A 3 -19.46 -23.16 -18.81
CA ARG A 3 -20.40 -23.49 -17.72
C ARG A 3 -19.88 -22.94 -16.40
N LYS A 4 -20.63 -22.05 -15.76
CA LYS A 4 -20.28 -21.46 -14.47
C LYS A 4 -21.07 -22.17 -13.36
N SER A 5 -20.37 -22.79 -12.42
CA SER A 5 -20.97 -23.37 -11.22
C SER A 5 -20.75 -22.44 -10.02
N ARG A 6 -21.80 -22.22 -9.21
CA ARG A 6 -21.70 -21.43 -7.98
C ARG A 6 -21.27 -22.35 -6.83
N ILE A 7 -20.16 -22.01 -6.18
CA ILE A 7 -19.70 -22.66 -4.94
C ILE A 7 -19.92 -21.66 -3.80
N GLY A 8 -20.63 -22.07 -2.76
CA GLY A 8 -20.80 -21.30 -1.52
C GLY A 8 -19.93 -21.90 -0.41
N PHE A 9 -19.38 -21.05 0.45
CA PHE A 9 -18.68 -21.47 1.66
C PHE A 9 -19.27 -20.72 2.86
N ARG A 10 -19.31 -21.38 4.01
CA ARG A 10 -19.66 -20.75 5.28
C ARG A 10 -18.38 -20.52 6.07
N CYS A 11 -18.29 -19.39 6.74
CA CYS A 11 -17.17 -19.08 7.62
C CYS A 11 -17.67 -18.24 8.78
N ASP A 12 -16.91 -18.25 9.86
CA ASP A 12 -17.13 -17.35 10.98
C ASP A 12 -16.86 -15.90 10.57
N GLU A 13 -17.42 -14.96 11.32
CA GLU A 13 -17.27 -13.53 11.04
C GLU A 13 -15.79 -13.10 11.04
N ASN A 14 -14.99 -13.60 11.99
CA ASN A 14 -13.55 -13.32 12.05
C ASN A 14 -12.83 -13.76 10.77
N VAL A 15 -13.17 -14.95 10.27
CA VAL A 15 -12.58 -15.49 9.02
C VAL A 15 -13.04 -14.65 7.84
N HIS A 16 -14.30 -14.23 7.80
CA HIS A 16 -14.85 -13.36 6.77
C HIS A 16 -14.08 -12.04 6.68
N GLN A 17 -13.85 -11.38 7.82
CA GLN A 17 -13.09 -10.13 7.90
C GLN A 17 -11.63 -10.30 7.45
N VAL A 18 -10.98 -11.42 7.81
CA VAL A 18 -9.62 -11.72 7.34
C VAL A 18 -9.57 -11.88 5.83
N ILE A 19 -10.54 -12.57 5.22
CA ILE A 19 -10.62 -12.74 3.77
C ILE A 19 -10.82 -11.39 3.08
N LEU A 20 -11.73 -10.55 3.59
CA LEU A 20 -11.97 -9.21 3.04
C LEU A 20 -10.71 -8.35 3.08
N ASN A 21 -10.00 -8.34 4.20
CA ASN A 21 -8.77 -7.56 4.35
C ASN A 21 -7.67 -8.05 3.41
N LYS A 22 -7.48 -9.37 3.28
CA LYS A 22 -6.50 -9.94 2.34
C LYS A 22 -6.86 -9.65 0.88
N ALA A 23 -8.14 -9.76 0.52
CA ALA A 23 -8.63 -9.42 -0.82
C ALA A 23 -8.38 -7.94 -1.15
N ARG A 24 -8.64 -7.03 -0.21
CA ARG A 24 -8.37 -5.59 -0.35
C ARG A 24 -6.88 -5.30 -0.53
N LYS A 25 -6.01 -5.90 0.27
CA LYS A 25 -4.54 -5.75 0.15
C LYS A 25 -4.03 -6.22 -1.22
N ALA A 26 -4.64 -7.26 -1.78
CA ALA A 26 -4.33 -7.76 -3.12
C ALA A 26 -5.06 -7.03 -4.26
N ASN A 27 -5.89 -6.02 -3.97
CA ASN A 27 -6.78 -5.34 -4.92
C ASN A 27 -7.65 -6.31 -5.76
N LEU A 28 -8.20 -7.32 -5.10
CA LEU A 28 -9.08 -8.31 -5.70
C LEU A 28 -10.47 -8.22 -5.07
N THR A 29 -11.49 -8.61 -5.84
CA THR A 29 -12.80 -8.91 -5.25
C THR A 29 -12.67 -10.14 -4.35
N THR A 30 -13.51 -10.26 -3.32
CA THR A 30 -13.52 -11.40 -2.39
C THR A 30 -13.57 -12.74 -3.15
N SER A 31 -14.47 -12.83 -4.13
CA SER A 31 -14.61 -14.02 -4.99
C SER A 31 -13.37 -14.27 -5.86
N GLY A 32 -12.70 -13.20 -6.33
CA GLY A 32 -11.46 -13.29 -7.09
C GLY A 32 -10.30 -13.79 -6.24
N PHE A 33 -10.18 -13.27 -5.02
CA PHE A 33 -9.19 -13.71 -4.02
C PHE A 33 -9.37 -15.20 -3.68
N ILE A 34 -10.59 -15.61 -3.31
CA ILE A 34 -10.90 -17.02 -2.98
C ILE A 34 -10.60 -17.94 -4.17
N ARG A 35 -10.99 -17.54 -5.39
CA ARG A 35 -10.73 -18.35 -6.58
C ARG A 35 -9.24 -18.52 -6.85
N ARG A 36 -8.44 -17.45 -6.68
CA ARG A 36 -6.98 -17.54 -6.84
C ARG A 36 -6.37 -18.44 -5.77
N ALA A 37 -6.76 -18.26 -4.52
CA ALA A 37 -6.28 -19.06 -3.40
C ALA A 37 -6.61 -20.55 -3.58
N ALA A 38 -7.86 -20.87 -3.95
CA ALA A 38 -8.31 -22.25 -4.20
C ALA A 38 -7.59 -22.90 -5.39
N LEU A 39 -7.15 -22.11 -6.37
CA LEU A 39 -6.40 -22.59 -7.53
C LEU A 39 -4.87 -22.51 -7.34
N SER A 40 -4.39 -22.21 -6.12
CA SER A 40 -2.97 -22.00 -5.82
C SER A 40 -2.29 -21.03 -6.77
N LYS A 41 -3.02 -20.00 -7.24
CA LYS A 41 -2.47 -18.93 -8.06
C LYS A 41 -1.86 -17.87 -7.16
N ASP A 42 -0.78 -17.25 -7.63
CA ASP A 42 -0.15 -16.15 -6.93
C ASP A 42 -1.13 -15.00 -6.66
N ILE A 43 -1.08 -14.54 -5.41
CA ILE A 43 -1.82 -13.38 -4.90
C ILE A 43 -0.77 -12.38 -4.44
N CYS A 44 -0.38 -11.50 -5.35
CA CYS A 44 0.54 -10.41 -5.03
C CYS A 44 -0.25 -9.24 -4.43
N SER A 45 0.33 -8.60 -3.42
CA SER A 45 -0.06 -7.24 -3.03
C SER A 45 0.17 -6.31 -4.22
N VAL A 46 -0.77 -5.39 -4.49
CA VAL A 46 -0.57 -4.36 -5.54
C VAL A 46 0.58 -3.44 -5.21
N VAL A 47 0.86 -3.29 -3.92
CA VAL A 47 1.98 -2.50 -3.44
C VAL A 47 3.10 -3.44 -3.04
N GLY A 48 4.23 -3.30 -3.70
CA GLY A 48 5.44 -4.05 -3.39
C GLY A 48 6.47 -3.22 -2.62
N PRO A 49 7.56 -3.85 -2.13
CA PRO A 49 8.68 -3.16 -1.49
C PRO A 49 9.29 -2.04 -2.35
N HIS A 50 9.17 -2.14 -3.68
CA HIS A 50 9.62 -1.10 -4.60
C HIS A 50 8.90 0.24 -4.38
N SER A 51 7.58 0.24 -4.14
CA SER A 51 6.81 1.46 -3.90
C SER A 51 7.27 2.17 -2.63
N VAL A 52 7.61 1.43 -1.57
CA VAL A 52 8.21 1.99 -0.34
C VAL A 52 9.57 2.62 -0.64
N SER A 53 10.41 1.94 -1.43
CA SER A 53 11.74 2.44 -1.78
C SER A 53 11.67 3.75 -2.59
N GLU A 54 10.71 3.86 -3.51
CA GLU A 54 10.50 5.07 -4.30
C GLU A 54 9.98 6.23 -3.45
N LEU A 55 9.06 6.00 -2.51
CA LEU A 55 8.63 7.05 -1.56
C LEU A 55 9.78 7.57 -0.70
N ARG A 56 10.63 6.68 -0.19
CA ARG A 56 11.84 7.10 0.56
C ARG A 56 12.82 7.86 -0.30
N ARG A 57 13.02 7.42 -1.54
CA ARG A 57 13.87 8.12 -2.51
C ARG A 57 13.35 9.52 -2.80
N LEU A 58 12.04 9.68 -3.01
CA LEU A 58 11.40 10.98 -3.20
C LEU A 58 11.58 11.88 -1.97
N GLY A 59 11.41 11.36 -0.75
CA GLY A 59 11.68 12.11 0.48
C GLY A 59 13.13 12.60 0.55
N ALA A 60 14.10 11.73 0.24
CA ALA A 60 15.52 12.09 0.21
C ALA A 60 15.84 13.15 -0.88
N LEU A 61 15.21 13.04 -2.06
CA LEU A 61 15.34 14.02 -3.14
C LEU A 61 14.79 15.37 -2.73
N ILE A 62 13.59 15.41 -2.15
CA ILE A 62 12.99 16.66 -1.65
C ILE A 62 13.90 17.27 -0.60
N LYS A 63 14.36 16.50 0.39
CA LYS A 63 15.29 17.01 1.40
C LYS A 63 16.55 17.65 0.79
N ARG A 64 17.09 17.05 -0.28
CA ARG A 64 18.24 17.60 -1.02
C ARG A 64 17.91 18.87 -1.81
N CYS A 65 16.68 18.99 -2.31
CA CYS A 65 16.17 20.19 -2.97
C CYS A 65 15.86 21.33 -2.00
N TYR A 66 16.06 21.16 -0.68
CA TYR A 66 15.84 22.24 0.28
C TYR A 66 16.79 23.40 -0.03
N PRO A 67 16.27 24.59 -0.37
CA PRO A 67 17.13 25.67 -0.81
C PRO A 67 17.65 26.41 0.42
N SER A 68 18.90 26.10 0.78
CA SER A 68 19.57 26.67 1.97
C SER A 68 19.97 28.15 1.82
N GLY A 69 19.81 28.74 0.62
CA GLY A 69 20.25 30.10 0.30
C GLY A 69 19.16 31.04 -0.24
N THR A 70 17.89 30.65 -0.27
CA THR A 70 16.80 31.49 -0.77
C THR A 70 16.05 32.22 0.34
N THR A 71 15.49 33.38 -0.01
CA THR A 71 14.54 34.17 0.79
C THR A 71 13.16 33.52 0.84
N TRP A 72 13.11 32.28 1.30
CA TRP A 72 11.83 31.65 1.63
C TRP A 72 11.29 32.23 2.92
N THR A 73 10.00 32.57 2.90
CA THR A 73 9.22 32.88 4.09
C THR A 73 9.18 31.68 5.03
N LEU A 74 8.86 31.94 6.30
CA LEU A 74 8.70 30.88 7.29
C LEU A 74 7.60 29.88 6.90
N GLU A 75 6.54 30.35 6.25
CA GLU A 75 5.43 29.51 5.78
C GLU A 75 5.84 28.56 4.66
N GLU A 76 6.64 29.03 3.70
CA GLU A 76 7.15 28.18 2.61
C GLU A 76 8.06 27.07 3.15
N LYS A 77 8.93 27.41 4.12
CA LYS A 77 9.76 26.42 4.82
C LYS A 77 8.91 25.38 5.54
N ARG A 78 7.86 25.81 6.25
CA ARG A 78 6.92 24.90 6.93
C ARG A 78 6.19 23.99 5.94
N ARG A 79 5.66 24.53 4.85
CA ARG A 79 4.98 23.75 3.81
C ARG A 79 5.90 22.71 3.18
N PHE A 80 7.14 23.08 2.92
CA PHE A 80 8.14 22.16 2.38
C PHE A 80 8.40 20.97 3.32
N TRP A 81 8.65 21.24 4.60
CA TRP A 81 8.89 20.17 5.57
C TRP A 81 7.64 19.32 5.81
N ALA A 82 6.45 19.92 5.78
CA ALA A 82 5.19 19.17 5.85
C ALA A 82 5.05 18.16 4.70
N VAL A 83 5.41 18.54 3.47
CA VAL A 83 5.39 17.60 2.32
C VAL A 83 6.40 16.46 2.51
N HIS A 84 7.61 16.78 2.98
CA HIS A 84 8.61 15.76 3.30
C HIS A 84 8.10 14.78 4.38
N GLU A 85 7.53 15.30 5.47
CA GLU A 85 6.96 14.48 6.55
C GLU A 85 5.81 13.60 6.06
N GLN A 86 4.90 14.13 5.23
CA GLN A 86 3.80 13.36 4.65
C GLN A 86 4.30 12.19 3.79
N LEU A 87 5.34 12.39 2.99
CA LEU A 87 5.92 11.32 2.18
C LEU A 87 6.55 10.21 3.03
N ILE A 88 7.25 10.58 4.11
CA ILE A 88 7.82 9.59 5.03
C ILE A 88 6.72 8.85 5.79
N ALA A 89 5.67 9.56 6.25
CA ALA A 89 4.53 8.95 6.91
C ALA A 89 3.80 7.96 5.99
N LEU A 90 3.62 8.31 4.71
CA LEU A 90 3.06 7.41 3.70
C LEU A 90 3.94 6.16 3.50
N ALA A 91 5.27 6.32 3.44
CA ALA A 91 6.17 5.17 3.30
C ALA A 91 6.05 4.20 4.48
N VAL A 92 5.98 4.72 5.72
CA VAL A 92 5.81 3.91 6.94
C VAL A 92 4.45 3.21 6.94
N ALA A 93 3.36 3.93 6.64
CA ALA A 93 2.03 3.33 6.55
C ALA A 93 1.98 2.22 5.49
N LEU A 94 2.71 2.41 4.39
CA LEU A 94 2.80 1.43 3.32
C LEU A 94 3.57 0.18 3.74
N GLU A 95 4.66 0.32 4.50
CA GLU A 95 5.41 -0.78 5.11
C GLU A 95 4.53 -1.66 6.00
N ASP A 96 3.70 -1.03 6.84
CA ASP A 96 2.73 -1.74 7.69
C ASP A 96 1.69 -2.52 6.88
N VAL A 97 1.23 -1.95 5.75
CA VAL A 97 0.26 -2.62 4.87
C VAL A 97 0.87 -3.86 4.22
N ILE A 98 2.11 -3.77 3.73
CA ILE A 98 2.80 -4.85 3.02
C ILE A 98 3.49 -5.85 3.97
N GLY A 99 3.59 -5.55 5.27
CA GLY A 99 4.25 -6.40 6.25
C GLY A 99 5.77 -6.45 6.09
N TYR A 100 6.36 -5.40 5.50
CA TYR A 100 7.79 -5.31 5.24
C TYR A 100 8.43 -4.44 6.32
N ARG A 101 9.06 -5.06 7.32
CA ARG A 101 10.04 -4.38 8.17
C ARG A 101 11.43 -4.70 7.61
N LYS A 102 12.22 -3.66 7.37
CA LYS A 102 13.66 -3.80 7.12
C LYS A 102 14.36 -4.31 8.37
#